data_AF-A0A2P6RFV2-F1
#
_entry.id   AF-A0A2P6RFV2-F1
#
_cell.length_a   1.000
_cell.length_b   1.000
_cell.length_c   1.000
_cell.angle_alpha   90.00
_cell.angle_beta   90.00
_cell.angle_gamma   90.00
#
_symmetry.space_group_name_H-M   'P 1'
#
loop_
_entity.id
_entity.type
_entity.pdbx_description
1 polymer ?
#
loop_
_entity_poly.entity_id
_entity_poly.type
_entity_poly.pdbx_seq_one_letter_code
_entity_poly.pdbx_strand_id
1 'polypeptide(L)'
;MASLTTTNTSVGLSKTFIKLKEQGKVALIPYTTAGDPDLSVTAEALKVLDSCGSNIIELGVPYSDPLVAGLVIQTVATRALARGTNLNSILAMLKEVPLHAIFYYLINLL
;
A
#
# COMPACT_ATOMS: atom_id res chain seq x y z
N MET A 1 30.41 -1.28 -25.43
CA MET A 1 29.23 -1.93 -24.83
C MET A 1 28.91 -1.20 -23.54
N ALA A 2 27.88 -0.36 -23.54
CA ALA A 2 27.49 0.40 -22.36
C ALA A 2 26.71 -0.53 -21.42
N SER A 3 27.24 -0.70 -20.21
CA SER A 3 26.58 -1.45 -19.14
C SER A 3 25.29 -0.73 -18.76
N LEU A 4 24.15 -1.41 -18.90
CA LEU A 4 22.88 -0.97 -18.34
C LEU A 4 22.96 -1.15 -16.82
N THR A 5 23.42 -0.12 -16.12
CA THR A 5 23.38 -0.06 -14.67
C THR A 5 21.94 0.14 -14.23
N THR A 6 21.15 -0.93 -14.18
CA THR A 6 19.86 -0.94 -13.48
C THR A 6 20.14 -0.76 -11.99
N THR A 7 20.14 0.48 -11.52
CA THR A 7 20.14 0.80 -10.09
C THR A 7 18.77 0.40 -9.53
N ASN A 8 18.62 -0.88 -9.20
CA ASN A 8 17.47 -1.41 -8.48
C ASN A 8 17.56 -0.92 -7.03
N THR A 9 17.31 0.36 -6.84
CA THR A 9 17.41 1.01 -5.53
C THR A 9 16.08 0.79 -4.83
N SER A 10 15.86 -0.42 -4.30
CA SER A 10 14.77 -0.61 -3.34
C SER A 10 15.04 0.36 -2.18
N VAL A 11 14.28 1.46 -2.14
CA VAL A 11 14.34 2.38 -1.01
C VAL A 11 13.74 1.61 0.17
N GLY A 12 14.47 1.50 1.27
CA GLY A 12 13.98 0.85 2.48
C GLY A 12 13.33 1.87 3.41
N LEU A 13 12.38 1.45 4.26
CA LEU A 13 11.65 2.35 5.17
C LEU A 13 12.60 3.25 5.96
N SER A 14 13.66 2.67 6.53
CA SER A 14 14.68 3.41 7.27
C SER A 14 15.36 4.49 6.43
N LYS A 15 15.66 4.22 5.15
CA LYS A 15 16.28 5.20 4.25
C LYS A 15 15.33 6.36 3.95
N THR A 16 14.04 6.08 3.76
CA THR A 16 13.01 7.11 3.56
C THR A 16 12.93 8.05 4.76
N PHE A 17 12.85 7.52 5.98
CA PHE A 17 12.79 8.35 7.18
C PHE A 17 14.08 9.14 7.43
N ILE A 18 15.26 8.55 7.20
CA ILE A 18 16.55 9.26 7.29
C ILE A 18 16.55 10.46 6.34
N LYS A 19 16.22 10.25 5.06
CA LYS A 19 16.16 11.31 4.05
C LYS A 19 15.17 12.42 4.40
N LEU A 20 13.98 12.07 4.88
CA LEU A 20 12.96 13.06 5.26
C LEU A 20 13.43 13.89 6.47
N LYS A 21 14.06 13.25 7.45
CA LYS A 21 14.63 13.93 8.62
C LYS A 21 15.73 14.91 8.22
N GLU A 22 16.64 14.52 7.34
CA GLU A 22 17.68 15.39 6.78
C GLU A 22 17.10 16.61 6.05
N GLN A 23 15.91 16.46 5.46
CA GLN A 23 15.19 17.53 4.77
C GLN A 23 14.28 18.37 5.68
N GLY A 24 14.19 18.05 6.97
CA GLY A 24 13.25 18.70 7.89
C GLY A 24 11.78 18.45 7.54
N LYS A 25 11.47 17.33 6.88
CA LYS A 25 10.12 16.96 6.42
C LYS A 25 9.55 15.79 7.21
N VAL A 26 8.22 15.71 7.25
CA VAL A 26 7.47 14.54 7.74
C VAL A 26 7.04 13.65 6.57
N ALA A 27 6.80 12.37 6.86
CA ALA A 27 6.33 11.42 5.85
C ALA A 27 4.83 11.57 5.59
N LEU A 28 4.43 11.53 4.31
CA LEU A 28 3.05 11.29 3.90
C LEU A 28 2.83 9.78 3.74
N ILE A 29 1.91 9.22 4.54
CA ILE A 29 1.62 7.78 4.61
C ILE A 29 0.10 7.56 4.49
N PRO A 30 -0.48 7.52 3.27
CA PRO A 30 -1.87 7.16 3.08
C PRO A 30 -2.14 5.69 3.36
N TYR A 31 -3.34 5.42 3.87
CA TYR A 31 -3.90 4.09 4.07
C TYR A 31 -5.07 3.85 3.12
N THR A 32 -5.17 2.66 2.55
CA THR A 32 -6.37 2.17 1.86
C THR A 32 -6.58 0.67 2.12
N THR A 33 -7.82 0.21 2.08
CA THR A 33 -8.14 -1.22 2.21
C THR A 33 -8.25 -1.85 0.83
N ALA A 34 -7.52 -2.94 0.60
CA ALA A 34 -7.55 -3.65 -0.67
C ALA A 34 -8.94 -4.22 -0.94
N GLY A 35 -9.42 -4.05 -2.17
CA GLY A 35 -10.67 -4.65 -2.64
C GLY A 35 -11.93 -3.83 -2.36
N ASP A 36 -11.80 -2.58 -1.88
CA ASP A 36 -12.92 -1.65 -1.75
C ASP A 36 -12.75 -0.45 -2.72
N PRO A 37 -13.70 -0.19 -3.64
CA PRO A 37 -14.86 -1.02 -3.96
C PRO A 37 -14.48 -2.32 -4.70
N ASP A 38 -13.29 -2.41 -5.30
CA ASP A 38 -12.72 -3.63 -5.88
C ASP A 38 -11.19 -3.49 -6.07
N LEU A 39 -10.53 -4.56 -6.53
CA LEU A 39 -9.08 -4.58 -6.74
C LEU A 39 -8.60 -3.74 -7.91
N SER A 40 -9.45 -3.49 -8.93
CA SER A 40 -9.09 -2.61 -10.05
C SER A 40 -9.00 -1.17 -9.57
N VAL A 41 -9.98 -0.73 -8.78
CA VAL A 41 -9.97 0.61 -8.17
C VAL A 41 -8.85 0.73 -7.14
N THR A 42 -8.57 -0.33 -6.38
CA THR A 42 -7.39 -0.37 -5.50
C THR A 42 -6.11 -0.11 -6.30
N ALA A 43 -5.89 -0.81 -7.41
CA ALA A 43 -4.71 -0.67 -8.25
C ALA A 43 -4.54 0.75 -8.80
N GLU A 44 -5.64 1.38 -9.23
CA GLU A 44 -5.65 2.77 -9.68
C GLU A 44 -5.31 3.74 -8.54
N ALA A 45 -5.93 3.56 -7.38
CA ALA A 45 -5.66 4.38 -6.20
C ALA A 45 -4.18 4.31 -5.79
N LEU A 46 -3.56 3.12 -5.83
CA LEU A 46 -2.14 2.97 -5.53
C LEU A 46 -1.25 3.77 -6.49
N LYS A 47 -1.55 3.75 -7.80
CA LYS A 47 -0.83 4.54 -8.81
C LYS A 47 -0.98 6.04 -8.56
N VAL A 48 -2.19 6.48 -8.23
CA VAL A 48 -2.47 7.89 -7.92
C VAL A 48 -1.69 8.34 -6.69
N LEU A 49 -1.77 7.57 -5.59
CA LEU A 49 -1.07 7.89 -4.35
C LEU A 49 0.45 7.94 -4.54
N ASP A 50 1.01 7.03 -5.34
CA ASP A 50 2.43 7.05 -5.72
C ASP A 50 2.77 8.34 -6.49
N SER A 51 1.99 8.66 -7.52
CA SER A 51 2.21 9.85 -8.36
C SER A 51 2.05 11.17 -7.62
N CYS A 52 1.22 11.20 -6.56
CA CYS A 52 1.02 12.35 -5.68
C CYS A 52 2.16 12.55 -4.67
N GLY A 53 3.20 11.71 -4.68
CA GLY A 53 4.37 11.88 -3.83
C GLY A 53 4.25 11.26 -2.45
N SER A 54 3.41 10.23 -2.28
CA SER A 54 3.37 9.43 -1.04
C SER A 54 4.75 8.85 -0.76
N ASN A 55 5.21 8.93 0.49
CA ASN A 55 6.51 8.37 0.86
C ASN A 55 6.42 6.86 1.12
N ILE A 56 5.30 6.44 1.69
CA ILE A 56 4.95 5.05 2.02
C ILE A 56 3.46 4.91 1.73
N ILE A 57 3.01 3.77 1.21
CA ILE A 57 1.57 3.48 1.10
C ILE A 57 1.27 2.26 1.97
N GLU A 58 0.31 2.42 2.87
CA GLU A 58 -0.23 1.32 3.68
C GLU A 58 -1.43 0.71 2.97
N LEU A 59 -1.28 -0.57 2.60
CA LEU A 59 -2.38 -1.34 2.03
C LEU A 59 -2.89 -2.33 3.07
N GLY A 60 -4.09 -2.08 3.57
CA GLY A 60 -4.78 -2.97 4.49
C GLY A 60 -5.32 -4.21 3.78
N VAL A 61 -5.02 -5.39 4.33
CA VAL A 61 -5.69 -6.63 3.91
C VAL A 61 -7.01 -6.74 4.67
N PRO A 62 -8.16 -6.86 3.98
CA PRO A 62 -9.43 -6.97 4.67
C PRO A 62 -9.50 -8.26 5.49
N TYR A 63 -9.98 -8.16 6.72
CA TYR A 63 -10.04 -9.25 7.70
C TYR A 63 -11.45 -9.39 8.27
N SER A 64 -11.86 -10.61 8.58
CA SER A 64 -13.24 -10.93 8.96
C SER A 64 -13.64 -10.39 10.33
N ASP A 65 -12.67 -10.16 11.22
CA ASP A 65 -12.93 -9.70 12.59
C ASP A 65 -12.07 -8.49 12.98
N PRO A 66 -12.29 -7.31 12.37
CA PRO A 66 -11.48 -6.11 12.61
C PRO A 66 -11.91 -5.35 13.88
N LEU A 67 -11.99 -6.03 15.03
CA LEU A 67 -12.57 -5.51 16.28
C LEU A 67 -11.96 -4.19 16.77
N VAL A 68 -10.66 -3.98 16.51
CA VAL A 68 -9.93 -2.78 16.93
C VAL A 68 -10.00 -1.62 15.94
N ALA A 69 -10.56 -1.85 14.75
CA ALA A 69 -10.61 -0.84 13.70
C ALA A 69 -11.81 0.10 13.90
N GLY A 70 -11.71 1.35 13.45
CA GLY A 70 -12.86 2.25 13.43
C GLY A 70 -13.93 1.82 12.41
N LEU A 71 -15.18 2.28 12.59
CA LEU A 71 -16.35 1.86 11.79
C LEU A 71 -16.13 1.96 10.27
N VAL A 72 -15.43 3.00 9.82
CA VAL A 72 -15.11 3.18 8.39
C VAL A 72 -14.26 2.01 7.87
N ILE A 73 -13.20 1.64 8.59
CA ILE A 73 -12.29 0.54 8.23
C ILE A 73 -13.03 -0.81 8.33
N GLN A 74 -13.85 -1.01 9.36
CA GLN A 74 -14.67 -2.21 9.47
C GLN A 74 -15.60 -2.35 8.25
N THR A 75 -16.26 -1.27 7.86
CA THR A 75 -17.24 -1.29 6.76
C THR A 75 -16.58 -1.57 5.40
N VAL A 76 -15.44 -0.93 5.10
CA VAL A 76 -14.70 -1.16 3.84
C VAL A 76 -14.15 -2.60 3.80
N ALA A 77 -13.71 -3.14 4.94
CA ALA A 77 -13.25 -4.54 5.04
C ALA A 77 -14.40 -5.52 4.78
N THR A 78 -15.58 -5.28 5.36
CA THR A 78 -16.78 -6.09 5.08
C THR A 78 -17.15 -6.07 3.59
N ARG A 79 -17.13 -4.90 2.93
CA ARG A 79 -17.41 -4.80 1.49
C ARG A 79 -16.37 -5.54 0.64
N ALA A 80 -15.09 -5.40 0.96
CA ALA A 80 -14.02 -6.08 0.24
C ALA A 80 -14.11 -7.61 0.38
N LEU A 81 -14.41 -8.13 1.58
CA LEU A 81 -14.61 -9.56 1.83
C LEU A 81 -15.86 -10.10 1.13
N ALA A 82 -16.97 -9.36 1.15
CA ALA A 82 -18.20 -9.74 0.45
C ALA A 82 -17.98 -9.91 -1.08
N ARG A 83 -16.94 -9.29 -1.63
CA ARG A 83 -16.52 -9.41 -3.03
C ARG A 83 -15.45 -10.47 -3.28
N GLY A 84 -15.09 -11.26 -2.25
CA GLY A 84 -14.12 -12.35 -2.36
C GLY A 84 -12.66 -11.91 -2.35
N THR A 85 -12.37 -10.67 -1.95
CA THR A 85 -10.98 -10.18 -1.83
C THR A 85 -10.22 -11.03 -0.82
N ASN A 86 -9.08 -11.55 -1.24
CA ASN A 86 -8.20 -12.39 -0.43
C ASN A 86 -6.73 -12.08 -0.72
N LEU A 87 -5.84 -12.55 0.15
CA LEU A 87 -4.40 -12.27 0.04
C LEU A 87 -3.82 -12.65 -1.32
N ASN A 88 -4.20 -13.80 -1.90
CA ASN A 88 -3.68 -14.22 -3.21
C ASN A 88 -4.07 -13.24 -4.32
N SER A 89 -5.34 -12.80 -4.34
CA SER A 89 -5.80 -11.80 -5.31
C SER A 89 -5.14 -10.44 -5.15
N ILE A 90 -4.83 -10.03 -3.90
CA ILE A 90 -4.11 -8.79 -3.59
C ILE A 90 -2.67 -8.88 -4.11
N LEU A 91 -1.96 -9.97 -3.78
CA LEU A 91 -0.58 -10.19 -4.24
C LEU A 91 -0.50 -10.31 -5.76
N ALA A 92 -1.49 -10.91 -6.41
CA ALA A 92 -1.58 -10.97 -7.86
C ALA A 92 -1.75 -9.56 -8.47
N MET A 93 -2.66 -8.76 -7.93
CA MET A 93 -2.85 -7.36 -8.34
C MET A 93 -1.55 -6.56 -8.19
N LEU A 94 -0.87 -6.66 -7.05
CA LEU A 94 0.35 -5.89 -6.77
C LEU A 94 1.52 -6.22 -7.70
N LYS A 95 1.59 -7.42 -8.28
CA LYS A 95 2.59 -7.75 -9.30
C LYS A 95 2.44 -6.92 -10.58
N GLU A 96 1.23 -6.46 -10.86
CA GLU A 96 0.88 -5.70 -12.08
C GLU A 96 0.90 -4.18 -11.86
N VAL A 97 1.14 -3.71 -10.62
CA VAL A 97 1.18 -2.28 -10.29
C VAL A 97 2.63 -1.84 -10.10
N PRO A 98 3.23 -1.10 -11.05
CA PRO A 98 4.57 -0.55 -10.88
C PRO A 98 4.50 0.65 -9.92
N LEU A 99 5.23 0.58 -8.82
CA LEU A 99 5.19 1.58 -7.73
C LEU A 99 6.61 2.00 -7.37
N HIS A 100 6.79 3.30 -7.09
CA HIS A 100 8.07 3.86 -6.62
C HIS A 100 8.12 3.96 -5.09
N ALA A 101 6.97 4.12 -4.44
CA ALA A 101 6.80 4.16 -3.00
C ALA A 101 7.00 2.77 -2.36
N ILE A 102 7.41 2.79 -1.09
CA ILE A 102 7.59 1.58 -0.29
C ILE A 102 6.22 1.08 0.16
N PHE A 103 5.95 -0.21 -0.08
CA PHE A 103 4.76 -0.88 0.42
C PHE A 103 4.98 -1.43 1.82
N TYR A 104 4.06 -1.09 2.72
CA TYR A 104 3.95 -1.75 4.02
C TYR A 104 2.61 -2.48 4.10
N TYR A 105 2.67 -3.78 4.44
CA TYR A 105 1.49 -4.59 4.67
C TYR A 105 1.15 -4.54 6.16
N LEU A 106 0.01 -3.93 6.48
CA LEU A 106 -0.63 -4.14 7.77
C LEU A 106 -1.53 -5.37 7.64
N ILE A 107 -0.99 -6.52 8.04
CA ILE A 107 -1.84 -7.57 8.60
C ILE A 107 -2.27 -7.00 9.95
N ASN A 108 -3.55 -6.63 10.09
CA ASN A 108 -4.11 -6.37 11.41
C ASN A 108 -4.10 -7.72 12.16
N LEU A 109 -2.95 -8.07 12.72
CA LEU A 109 -2.75 -9.19 13.60
C LEU A 109 -3.06 -8.68 15.01
N LEU A 110 -4.35 -8.72 15.37
CA LEU A 110 -4.79 -8.76 16.77
C LEU A 110 -5.81 -9.89 16.88
#